data_AF-A0A0D0E2F0-F1
#
_entry.id   AF-A0A0D0E2F0-F1
#
_cell.length_a   1.000
_cell.length_b   1.000
_cell.length_c   1.000
_cell.angle_alpha   90.00
_cell.angle_beta   90.00
_cell.angle_gamma   90.00
#
_symmetry.space_group_name_H-M   'P 1'
#
loop_
_entity.id
_entity.type
_entity.pdbx_description
1 polymer ?
#
loop_
_entity_poly.entity_id
_entity_poly.type
_entity_poly.pdbx_seq_one_letter_code
_entity_poly.pdbx_strand_id
1 'polypeptide(L)'
;MAALEDFEITLKEVVNAKRLSASKMTKLTEIAVKSLEDDTKLVAILYRTHKSLPTSAKVSSLYAFDALARAARGLVNKRGIKGDFNLEKGNAATFLLKIEGVLDGLFQDMVAIDNPEAKEKTKKVLDIWVKSNTFPSAVLTRLRDILSDVQKGA
;
A
#
# COMPACT_ATOMS: atom_id res chain seq x y z
N MET A 1 7.55 -8.72 -18.42
CA MET A 1 8.53 -8.98 -17.35
C MET A 1 9.27 -7.70 -16.99
N ALA A 2 9.86 -6.98 -17.95
CA ALA A 2 10.56 -5.69 -17.72
C ALA A 2 9.83 -4.69 -16.80
N ALA A 3 8.51 -4.48 -16.98
CA ALA A 3 7.76 -3.53 -16.15
C ALA A 3 7.68 -3.91 -14.65
N LEU A 4 7.66 -5.20 -14.32
CA LEU A 4 7.66 -5.66 -12.92
C LEU A 4 9.05 -5.55 -12.29
N GLU A 5 10.10 -5.78 -13.09
CA GLU A 5 11.49 -5.59 -12.67
C GLU A 5 11.78 -4.10 -12.43
N ASP A 6 11.36 -3.24 -13.35
CA ASP A 6 11.42 -1.78 -13.20
C ASP A 6 10.63 -1.30 -11.97
N PHE A 7 9.46 -1.91 -11.71
CA PHE A 7 8.67 -1.64 -10.52
C PHE A 7 9.44 -1.99 -9.24
N GLU A 8 10.01 -3.19 -9.17
CA GLU A 8 10.78 -3.63 -8.01
C GLU A 8 12.01 -2.74 -7.76
N ILE A 9 12.76 -2.41 -8.82
CA ILE A 9 13.92 -1.52 -8.75
C ILE A 9 13.49 -0.14 -8.23
N THR A 10 12.45 0.45 -8.84
CA THR A 10 11.95 1.78 -8.45
C THR A 10 11.41 1.76 -7.01
N LEU A 11 10.72 0.69 -6.60
CA LEU A 11 10.22 0.52 -5.24
C LEU A 11 11.38 0.51 -4.25
N LYS A 12 12.40 -0.32 -4.51
CA LYS A 12 13.62 -0.40 -3.68
C LYS A 12 14.32 0.95 -3.58
N GLU A 13 14.41 1.70 -4.67
CA GLU A 13 14.96 3.05 -4.63
C GLU A 13 14.13 4.02 -3.78
N VAL A 14 12.79 3.97 -3.86
CA VAL A 14 11.91 4.84 -3.09
C VAL A 14 12.00 4.55 -1.59
N VAL A 15 12.01 3.28 -1.21
CA VAL A 15 12.03 2.89 0.21
C VAL A 15 13.40 3.02 0.85
N ASN A 16 14.49 2.85 0.10
CA ASN A 16 15.85 3.03 0.60
C ASN A 16 16.35 4.49 0.48
N ALA A 17 15.63 5.36 -0.23
CA ALA A 17 16.01 6.76 -0.31
C ALA A 17 15.93 7.43 1.06
N LYS A 18 16.98 8.21 1.40
CA LYS A 18 17.00 9.05 2.62
C LYS A 18 15.85 10.05 2.69
N ARG A 19 15.27 10.43 1.55
CA ARG A 19 14.11 11.33 1.45
C ARG A 19 13.14 10.79 0.42
N LEU A 20 11.85 10.81 0.76
CA LEU A 20 10.78 10.43 -0.16
C LEU A 20 10.71 11.43 -1.31
N SER A 21 11.06 10.99 -2.53
CA SER A 21 10.95 11.81 -3.72
C SER A 21 9.55 11.67 -4.33
N ALA A 22 8.82 12.78 -4.42
CA ALA A 22 7.50 12.81 -5.04
C ALA A 22 7.56 12.31 -6.49
N SER A 23 8.58 12.70 -7.26
CA SER A 23 8.77 12.27 -8.65
C SER A 23 8.97 10.75 -8.78
N LYS A 24 9.77 10.14 -7.89
CA LYS A 24 9.96 8.68 -7.87
C LYS A 24 8.67 7.95 -7.48
N MET A 25 7.91 8.51 -6.53
CA MET A 25 6.62 7.95 -6.13
C MET A 25 5.59 7.99 -7.27
N THR A 26 5.53 9.10 -8.01
CA THR A 26 4.67 9.21 -9.19
C THR A 26 5.06 8.17 -10.24
N LYS A 27 6.37 8.05 -10.56
CA LYS A 27 6.87 7.04 -11.50
C LYS A 27 6.53 5.62 -11.07
N LEU A 28 6.74 5.29 -9.79
CA LEU A 28 6.37 4.00 -9.20
C LEU A 28 4.88 3.70 -9.40
N THR A 29 4.03 4.69 -9.15
CA THR A 29 2.59 4.59 -9.29
C THR A 29 2.17 4.38 -10.75
N GLU A 30 2.78 5.10 -11.68
CA GLU A 30 2.51 4.93 -13.12
C GLU A 30 2.88 3.53 -13.62
N ILE A 31 4.03 3.00 -13.20
CA ILE A 31 4.47 1.64 -13.57
C ILE A 31 3.49 0.60 -13.01
N ALA A 32 3.09 0.74 -11.75
CA ALA A 32 2.13 -0.16 -11.12
C ALA A 32 0.78 -0.14 -11.83
N VAL A 33 0.25 1.06 -12.13
CA VAL A 33 -1.01 1.23 -12.84
C VAL A 33 -0.99 0.58 -14.23
N LYS A 34 0.16 0.66 -14.93
CA LYS A 34 0.35 -0.01 -16.22
C LYS A 34 0.47 -1.53 -16.10
N SER A 35 0.86 -2.03 -14.93
CA SER A 35 1.13 -3.45 -14.67
C SER A 35 0.06 -4.11 -13.80
N LEU A 36 -1.13 -3.50 -13.67
CA LEU A 36 -2.24 -4.04 -12.86
C LEU A 36 -2.75 -5.39 -13.38
N GLU A 37 -2.45 -5.75 -14.63
CA GLU A 37 -2.71 -7.09 -15.17
C GLU A 37 -2.02 -8.20 -14.34
N ASP A 38 -0.85 -7.88 -13.77
CA ASP A 38 -0.06 -8.73 -12.88
C ASP A 38 -0.20 -8.30 -11.40
N ASP A 39 -1.38 -7.81 -10.99
CA ASP A 39 -1.68 -7.30 -9.64
C ASP A 39 -1.15 -8.19 -8.50
N THR A 40 -1.25 -9.50 -8.66
CA THR A 40 -0.82 -10.51 -7.70
C THR A 40 0.68 -10.44 -7.46
N LYS A 41 1.47 -10.32 -8.54
CA LYS A 41 2.93 -10.18 -8.43
C LYS A 41 3.31 -8.82 -7.88
N LEU A 42 2.61 -7.75 -8.29
CA LEU A 42 2.84 -6.41 -7.75
C LEU A 42 2.64 -6.37 -6.23
N VAL A 43 1.51 -6.87 -5.73
CA VAL A 43 1.22 -6.89 -4.28
C VAL A 43 2.23 -7.77 -3.54
N ALA A 44 2.59 -8.93 -4.10
CA ALA A 44 3.61 -9.80 -3.51
C ALA A 44 4.99 -9.12 -3.40
N ILE A 45 5.44 -8.44 -4.45
CA ILE A 45 6.70 -7.66 -4.45
C ILE A 45 6.62 -6.54 -3.41
N LEU A 46 5.51 -5.80 -3.37
CA LEU A 46 5.28 -4.70 -2.45
C LEU A 46 5.37 -5.17 -0.99
N TYR A 47 4.64 -6.23 -0.66
CA TYR A 47 4.57 -6.80 0.68
C TYR A 47 5.89 -7.47 1.10
N ARG A 48 6.52 -8.24 0.22
CA ARG A 48 7.81 -8.87 0.49
C ARG A 48 8.90 -7.82 0.73
N THR A 49 8.91 -6.76 -0.09
CA THR A 49 9.83 -5.64 0.10
C THR A 49 9.57 -4.99 1.45
N HIS A 50 8.32 -4.67 1.78
CA HIS A 50 7.96 -4.11 3.10
C HIS A 50 8.49 -4.94 4.27
N LYS A 51 8.25 -6.25 4.25
CA LYS A 51 8.71 -7.15 5.31
C LYS A 51 10.23 -7.23 5.43
N SER A 52 10.93 -7.10 4.31
CA SER A 52 12.41 -7.12 4.27
C SER A 52 13.04 -5.80 4.71
N LEU A 53 12.28 -4.71 4.83
CA LEU A 53 12.84 -3.39 5.13
C LEU A 53 13.11 -3.18 6.63
N PRO A 54 14.14 -2.39 6.98
CA PRO A 54 14.33 -1.92 8.35
C PRO A 54 13.20 -0.96 8.74
N THR A 55 12.96 -0.82 10.05
CA THR A 55 11.89 0.02 10.64
C THR A 55 11.90 1.47 10.13
N SER A 56 13.08 2.04 9.87
CA SER A 56 13.24 3.39 9.32
C SER A 56 12.68 3.55 7.90
N ALA A 57 12.72 2.49 7.08
CA ALA A 57 12.22 2.49 5.71
C ALA A 57 10.75 2.01 5.60
N LYS A 58 10.18 1.44 6.67
CA LYS A 58 8.79 0.97 6.68
C LYS A 58 7.78 2.11 6.50
N VAL A 59 8.07 3.29 7.03
CA VAL A 59 7.26 4.50 6.79
C VAL A 59 7.23 4.88 5.31
N SER A 60 8.38 4.86 4.64
CA SER A 60 8.46 5.13 3.19
C SER A 60 7.68 4.09 2.38
N SER A 61 7.75 2.82 2.78
CA SER A 61 6.96 1.75 2.18
C SER A 61 5.46 1.97 2.39
N LEU A 62 5.01 2.35 3.59
CA LEU A 62 3.60 2.68 3.86
C LEU A 62 3.08 3.78 2.92
N TYR A 63 3.87 4.83 2.68
CA TYR A 63 3.49 5.87 1.71
C TYR A 63 3.39 5.34 0.28
N ALA A 64 4.21 4.36 -0.11
CA ALA A 64 4.08 3.70 -1.40
C ALA A 64 2.76 2.91 -1.50
N PHE A 65 2.39 2.17 -0.46
CA PHE A 65 1.09 1.50 -0.38
C PHE A 65 -0.07 2.50 -0.51
N ASP A 66 0.00 3.61 0.21
CA ASP A 66 -1.00 4.68 0.14
C ASP A 66 -1.14 5.26 -1.27
N ALA A 67 -0.03 5.66 -1.89
CA ALA A 67 -0.06 6.24 -3.23
C ALA A 67 -0.65 5.28 -4.26
N LEU A 68 -0.26 4.00 -4.20
CA LEU A 68 -0.74 2.95 -5.10
C LEU A 68 -2.22 2.66 -4.89
N ALA A 69 -2.66 2.52 -3.64
CA ALA A 69 -4.07 2.28 -3.32
C ALA A 69 -4.97 3.43 -3.78
N ARG A 70 -4.57 4.68 -3.51
CA ARG A 70 -5.33 5.86 -3.96
C ARG A 70 -5.37 5.97 -5.48
N ALA A 71 -4.28 5.69 -6.17
CA ALA A 71 -4.25 5.68 -7.63
C ALA A 71 -5.16 4.59 -8.23
N ALA A 72 -5.10 3.37 -7.68
CA ALA A 72 -5.97 2.28 -8.09
C ALA A 72 -7.45 2.63 -7.85
N ARG A 73 -7.80 3.18 -6.68
CA ARG A 73 -9.16 3.63 -6.39
C ARG A 73 -9.63 4.73 -7.34
N GLY A 74 -8.76 5.69 -7.63
CA GLY A 74 -9.03 6.74 -8.60
C GLY A 74 -9.35 6.18 -9.98
N LEU A 75 -8.64 5.13 -10.42
CA LEU A 75 -8.92 4.45 -11.69
C LEU A 75 -10.24 3.69 -11.66
N VAL A 76 -10.54 2.99 -10.57
CA VAL A 76 -11.83 2.31 -10.38
C VAL A 76 -12.98 3.30 -10.51
N ASN A 77 -12.90 4.42 -9.80
CA ASN A 77 -13.94 5.46 -9.85
C ASN A 77 -14.03 6.12 -11.22
N LYS A 78 -12.89 6.42 -11.85
CA LYS A 78 -12.84 7.12 -13.15
C LYS A 78 -13.30 6.26 -14.32
N ARG A 79 -12.94 4.98 -14.32
CA ARG A 79 -13.23 4.04 -15.43
C ARG A 79 -14.43 3.14 -15.15
N GLY A 80 -15.01 3.19 -13.95
CA GLY A 80 -16.11 2.30 -13.54
C GLY A 80 -15.72 0.82 -13.52
N ILE A 81 -14.44 0.50 -13.29
CA ILE A 81 -13.94 -0.87 -13.31
C ILE A 81 -14.51 -1.64 -12.12
N LYS A 82 -15.27 -2.70 -12.38
CA LYS A 82 -15.70 -3.63 -11.33
C LYS A 82 -14.61 -4.68 -11.11
N GLY A 83 -14.24 -4.89 -9.85
CA GLY A 83 -13.34 -5.97 -9.46
C GLY A 83 -14.10 -7.27 -9.50
N ASP A 84 -13.63 -8.22 -10.29
CA ASP A 84 -14.19 -9.55 -10.35
C ASP A 84 -13.04 -10.55 -10.16
N PHE A 85 -13.18 -11.42 -9.16
CA PHE A 85 -12.14 -12.40 -8.81
C PHE A 85 -11.97 -13.50 -9.87
N ASN A 86 -12.92 -13.62 -10.82
CA ASN A 86 -12.85 -14.58 -11.93
C ASN A 86 -12.14 -14.02 -13.18
N LEU A 87 -11.63 -12.79 -13.16
CA LEU A 87 -10.87 -12.26 -14.28
C LEU A 87 -9.49 -12.91 -14.34
N GLU A 88 -9.16 -13.53 -15.48
CA GLU A 88 -7.83 -14.08 -15.76
C GLU A 88 -6.72 -13.02 -15.70
N LYS A 89 -7.08 -11.74 -15.86
CA LYS A 89 -6.17 -10.59 -15.77
C LYS A 89 -6.58 -9.67 -14.62
N GLY A 90 -5.60 -9.30 -13.79
CA GLY A 90 -5.79 -8.34 -12.71
C GLY A 90 -6.21 -6.97 -13.22
N ASN A 91 -6.88 -6.20 -12.37
CA ASN A 91 -7.28 -4.83 -12.63
C ASN A 91 -7.15 -3.97 -11.36
N ALA A 92 -7.47 -2.68 -11.47
CA ALA A 92 -7.36 -1.75 -10.34
C ALA A 92 -8.20 -2.16 -9.11
N ALA A 93 -9.35 -2.79 -9.32
CA ALA A 93 -10.22 -3.23 -8.24
C ALA A 93 -9.75 -4.56 -7.62
N THR A 94 -9.30 -5.55 -8.41
CA THR A 94 -8.71 -6.79 -7.87
C THR A 94 -7.40 -6.52 -7.14
N PHE A 95 -6.60 -5.55 -7.62
CA PHE A 95 -5.41 -5.07 -6.94
C PHE A 95 -5.72 -4.50 -5.55
N LEU A 96 -6.78 -3.68 -5.43
CA LEU A 96 -7.22 -3.17 -4.13
C LEU A 96 -7.62 -4.30 -3.18
N LEU A 97 -8.39 -5.28 -3.66
CA LEU A 97 -8.79 -6.44 -2.88
C LEU A 97 -7.58 -7.26 -2.39
N LYS A 98 -6.56 -7.42 -3.23
CA LYS A 98 -5.31 -8.09 -2.84
C LYS A 98 -4.49 -7.27 -1.85
N ILE A 99 -4.45 -5.95 -2.00
CA ILE A 99 -3.84 -5.07 -1.00
C ILE A 99 -4.56 -5.23 0.34
N GLU A 100 -5.90 -5.20 0.36
CA GLU A 100 -6.69 -5.38 1.59
C GLU A 100 -6.29 -6.63 2.37
N GLY A 101 -6.01 -7.74 1.67
CA GLY A 101 -5.56 -9.00 2.28
C GLY A 101 -4.18 -8.93 2.95
N VAL A 102 -3.32 -7.97 2.60
CA VAL A 102 -2.00 -7.78 3.23
C VAL A 102 -1.93 -6.56 4.16
N LEU A 103 -2.98 -5.73 4.20
CA LEU A 103 -3.01 -4.51 5.02
C LEU A 103 -2.91 -4.78 6.53
N ASP A 104 -3.51 -5.86 7.03
CA ASP A 104 -3.41 -6.17 8.47
C ASP A 104 -1.97 -6.44 8.87
N GLY A 105 -1.28 -7.28 8.08
CA GLY A 105 0.13 -7.58 8.32
C GLY A 105 1.01 -6.34 8.20
N LEU A 106 0.69 -5.43 7.25
CA LEU A 106 1.37 -4.14 7.11
C LEU A 106 1.19 -3.26 8.36
N PHE A 107 -0.04 -3.12 8.84
CA PHE A 107 -0.35 -2.27 10.01
C PHE A 107 0.21 -2.87 11.29
N GLN A 108 0.07 -4.18 11.50
CA GLN A 108 0.67 -4.87 12.64
C GLN A 108 2.18 -4.64 12.68
N ASP A 109 2.85 -4.74 11.53
CA ASP A 109 4.28 -4.52 11.46
C ASP A 109 4.67 -3.07 11.77
N MET A 110 3.94 -2.09 11.21
CA MET A 110 4.12 -0.67 11.52
C MET A 110 3.91 -0.32 13.00
N VAL A 111 2.95 -0.99 13.67
CA VAL A 111 2.62 -0.73 15.07
C VAL A 111 3.55 -1.48 16.02
N ALA A 112 4.10 -2.62 15.59
CA ALA A 112 5.19 -3.31 16.26
C ALA A 112 6.51 -2.52 16.25
N ILE A 113 6.62 -1.50 15.39
CA ILE A 113 7.73 -0.55 15.48
C ILE A 113 7.57 0.25 16.78
N ASP A 114 8.56 0.13 17.67
CA ASP A 114 8.69 0.94 18.87
C ASP A 114 9.18 2.37 18.52
N ASN A 115 8.45 3.03 17.60
CA ASN A 115 8.72 4.40 17.19
C ASN A 115 7.39 5.18 17.15
N PRO A 116 7.22 6.20 18.00
CA PRO A 116 6.01 7.02 18.03
C PRO A 116 5.77 7.76 16.70
N GLU A 117 6.83 8.12 15.97
CA GLU A 117 6.69 8.76 14.66
C GLU A 117 6.04 7.81 13.66
N ALA A 118 6.47 6.55 13.58
CA ALA A 118 5.89 5.57 12.67
C ALA A 118 4.41 5.34 12.96
N LYS A 119 4.02 5.26 14.24
CA LYS A 119 2.61 5.15 14.66
C LYS A 119 1.79 6.37 14.23
N GLU A 120 2.31 7.58 14.41
CA GLU A 120 1.64 8.81 13.99
C GLU A 120 1.45 8.86 12.46
N LYS A 121 2.49 8.50 11.68
CA LYS A 121 2.40 8.46 10.22
C LYS A 121 1.39 7.41 9.75
N THR A 122 1.34 6.25 10.42
CA THR A 122 0.36 5.19 10.13
C THR A 122 -1.07 5.67 10.37
N LYS A 123 -1.31 6.35 11.49
CA LYS A 123 -2.61 6.98 11.77
C LYS A 123 -2.99 8.04 10.73
N LYS A 124 -2.04 8.87 10.30
CA LYS A 124 -2.25 9.87 9.25
C LYS A 124 -2.64 9.23 7.91
N VAL A 125 -1.94 8.16 7.50
CA VAL A 125 -2.27 7.42 6.27
C VAL A 125 -3.68 6.81 6.36
N LEU A 126 -4.05 6.24 7.52
CA LEU A 126 -5.40 5.73 7.71
C LEU A 126 -6.46 6.82 7.59
N ASP A 127 -6.24 8.00 8.18
CA ASP A 127 -7.16 9.15 8.06
C ASP A 127 -7.32 9.61 6.60
N ILE A 128 -6.22 9.59 5.83
CA ILE A 128 -6.24 9.87 4.38
C ILE A 128 -7.11 8.85 3.64
N TRP A 129 -7.01 7.56 3.95
CA TRP A 129 -7.82 6.51 3.32
C TRP A 129 -9.29 6.62 3.66
N VAL A 130 -9.62 6.99 4.90
CA VAL A 130 -10.99 7.28 5.33
C VAL A 130 -11.56 8.46 4.55
N LYS A 131 -10.84 9.58 4.51
CA LYS A 131 -11.27 10.78 3.77
C LYS A 131 -11.37 10.55 2.27
N SER A 132 -10.45 9.79 1.70
CA SER A 132 -10.39 9.51 0.26
C SER A 132 -11.28 8.34 -0.17
N ASN A 133 -12.01 7.72 0.77
CA ASN A 133 -12.83 6.52 0.54
C ASN A 133 -12.06 5.45 -0.26
N THR A 134 -10.79 5.23 0.10
CA THR A 134 -9.87 4.34 -0.64
C THR A 134 -10.26 2.89 -0.48
N PHE A 135 -10.60 2.50 0.75
CA PHE A 135 -11.04 1.16 1.12
C PHE A 135 -12.43 1.20 1.77
N PRO A 136 -13.15 0.07 1.82
CA PRO A 136 -14.42 -0.04 2.53
C PRO A 136 -14.28 0.34 4.01
N SER A 137 -15.34 0.92 4.58
CA SER A 137 -15.38 1.33 5.99
C SER A 137 -15.08 0.18 6.94
N ALA A 138 -15.52 -1.04 6.64
CA ALA A 138 -15.23 -2.23 7.43
C ALA A 138 -13.72 -2.49 7.56
N VAL A 139 -12.96 -2.36 6.46
CA VAL A 139 -11.50 -2.53 6.45
C VAL A 139 -10.84 -1.42 7.27
N LEU A 140 -11.25 -0.17 7.06
CA LEU A 140 -10.69 0.98 7.76
C LEU A 140 -10.93 0.93 9.27
N THR A 141 -12.12 0.49 9.70
CA THR A 141 -12.44 0.27 11.11
C THR A 141 -11.54 -0.81 11.72
N ARG A 142 -11.33 -1.92 11.00
CA ARG A 142 -10.42 -2.99 11.44
C ARG A 142 -8.98 -2.52 11.58
N LEU A 143 -8.45 -1.75 10.62
CA LEU A 143 -7.10 -1.17 10.71
C LEU A 143 -6.96 -0.16 11.85
N ARG A 144 -8.02 0.62 12.12
CA ARG A 144 -8.09 1.52 13.27
C ARG A 144 -8.04 0.77 14.59
N ASP A 145 -8.72 -0.36 14.65
CA ASP A 145 -8.74 -1.23 15.82
C ASP A 145 -7.34 -1.79 16.10
N ILE A 146 -6.64 -2.30 15.08
CA ILE A 146 -5.24 -2.76 15.19
C ILE A 146 -4.31 -1.67 15.76
N LEU A 147 -4.47 -0.41 15.30
CA LEU A 147 -3.71 0.72 15.83
C LEU A 147 -4.02 1.04 17.29
N SER A 148 -5.25 0.75 17.73
CA SER A 148 -5.75 1.08 19.07
C SER A 148 -5.53 -0.06 20.08
N ASP A 149 -5.57 -1.31 19.62
CA ASP A 149 -5.43 -2.52 20.42
C ASP A 149 -4.01 -2.66 20.98
N VAL A 150 -2.99 -2.35 20.17
CA VAL A 150 -1.60 -2.30 20.66
C VAL A 150 -1.40 -1.19 21.72
N GLN A 151 -2.26 -0.17 21.73
CA GLN A 151 -2.22 0.88 22.75
C GLN A 151 -2.78 0.43 24.10
N LYS A 152 -3.52 -0.70 24.15
CA LYS A 152 -4.09 -1.28 25.38
C LYS A 152 -3.29 -2.47 25.93
N GLY A 153 -2.39 -3.04 25.15
CA GLY A 153 -1.60 -4.23 25.52
C GLY A 153 -0.20 -3.94 26.09
N ALA A 154 0.13 -2.68 26.39
CA ALA A 154 1.41 -2.26 26.98
C ALA A 154 1.22 -1.75 28.41
#